data_AF-A0A9W8HQV1-F1
#
_entry.id   AF-A0A9W8HQV1-F1
#
_cell.length_a   1.000
_cell.length_b   1.000
_cell.length_c   1.000
_cell.angle_alpha   90.00
_cell.angle_beta   90.00
_cell.angle_gamma   90.00
#
_symmetry.space_group_name_H-M   'P 1'
#
loop_
_entity.id
_entity.type
_entity.pdbx_description
1 polymer ?
#
loop_
_entity_poly.entity_id
_entity_poly.type
_entity_poly.pdbx_seq_one_letter_code
_entity_poly.pdbx_strand_id
1 'polypeptide(L)'
;MGLDSKLVAAMRELHGAVEASEMQRQLVKHLIRPKSHLVVRQATGTGKTFAIVASILSLALREHQKLTEQLGYTESEAFETQALNTLYVVPNRELALQIERWASELLAHAYPDAPFAKYLQRFVSGEGYEAKQQRVLR
;
A
#
# COMPACT_ATOMS: atom_id res chain seq x y z
N MET A 1 -15.35 0.18 -5.29
CA MET A 1 -14.19 -0.51 -5.89
C MET A 1 -13.53 -1.54 -4.94
N GLY A 2 -13.93 -1.60 -3.66
CA GLY A 2 -13.25 -2.44 -2.67
C GLY A 2 -12.00 -1.79 -2.08
N LEU A 3 -11.70 -0.56 -2.51
CA LEU A 3 -10.73 0.33 -1.85
C LEU A 3 -11.35 0.95 -0.60
N ASP A 4 -10.49 1.25 0.37
CA ASP A 4 -10.85 2.00 1.56
C ASP A 4 -11.33 3.42 1.19
N SER A 5 -12.42 3.87 1.79
CA SER A 5 -13.05 5.15 1.45
C SER A 5 -12.23 6.36 1.89
N LYS A 6 -11.52 6.27 3.03
CA LYS A 6 -10.68 7.37 3.52
C LYS A 6 -9.45 7.53 2.63
N LEU A 7 -8.84 6.42 2.19
CA LEU A 7 -7.77 6.46 1.20
C LEU A 7 -8.24 7.06 -0.12
N VAL A 8 -9.42 6.68 -0.62
CA VAL A 8 -9.96 7.27 -1.85
C VAL A 8 -10.17 8.77 -1.69
N ALA A 9 -10.71 9.24 -0.56
CA ALA A 9 -10.85 10.67 -0.28
C ALA A 9 -9.49 11.38 -0.28
N ALA A 10 -8.49 10.84 0.43
CA ALA A 10 -7.13 11.37 0.45
C ALA A 10 -6.51 11.45 -0.96
N MET A 11 -6.73 10.44 -1.81
CA MET A 11 -6.28 10.46 -3.21
C MET A 11 -6.92 11.61 -4.01
N ARG A 12 -8.19 11.93 -3.77
CA ARG A 12 -8.87 13.05 -4.43
C ARG A 12 -8.28 14.38 -4.00
N GLU A 13 -8.07 14.55 -2.71
CA GLU A 13 -7.63 15.81 -2.10
C GLU A 13 -6.16 16.11 -2.39
N LEU A 14 -5.27 15.13 -2.22
CA LEU A 14 -3.83 15.32 -2.39
C LEU A 14 -3.36 15.30 -3.84
N HIS A 15 -4.04 14.54 -4.69
CA HIS A 15 -3.56 14.26 -6.06
C HIS A 15 -4.59 14.57 -7.15
N GLY A 16 -5.74 15.15 -6.81
CA GLY A 16 -6.76 15.52 -7.77
C GLY A 16 -7.39 14.32 -8.49
N ALA A 17 -7.35 13.12 -7.89
CA ALA A 17 -7.89 11.92 -8.52
C ALA A 17 -9.43 11.97 -8.59
N VAL A 18 -10.00 12.34 -9.74
CA VAL A 18 -11.46 12.49 -9.89
C VAL A 18 -12.14 11.15 -10.16
N GLU A 19 -11.74 10.49 -11.25
CA GLU A 19 -12.28 9.19 -11.65
C GLU A 19 -11.18 8.21 -12.04
N ALA A 20 -11.33 6.95 -11.62
CA ALA A 20 -10.46 5.89 -12.08
C ALA A 20 -10.78 5.51 -13.52
N SER A 21 -9.75 5.47 -14.35
CA SER A 21 -9.78 4.91 -15.71
C SER A 21 -10.23 3.44 -15.69
N GLU A 22 -10.79 2.95 -16.79
CA GLU A 22 -11.29 1.57 -16.89
C GLU A 22 -10.23 0.54 -16.49
N MET A 23 -8.98 0.72 -16.91
CA MET A 23 -7.87 -0.14 -16.53
C MET A 23 -7.61 -0.12 -15.01
N GLN A 24 -7.63 1.05 -14.37
CA GLN A 24 -7.51 1.11 -12.90
C GLN A 24 -8.67 0.38 -12.22
N ARG A 25 -9.90 0.48 -12.75
CA ARG A 25 -11.06 -0.25 -12.22
C ARG A 25 -10.85 -1.76 -12.32
N GLN A 26 -10.35 -2.24 -13.45
CA GLN A 26 -10.08 -3.66 -13.68
C GLN A 26 -8.93 -4.16 -12.80
N LEU A 27 -7.85 -3.39 -12.72
CA LEU A 27 -6.68 -3.71 -11.90
C LEU A 27 -7.03 -3.80 -10.42
N VAL A 28 -7.71 -2.78 -9.89
CA VAL A 28 -8.15 -2.75 -8.47
C VAL A 28 -9.04 -3.94 -8.14
N LYS A 29 -9.99 -4.31 -9.01
CA LYS A 29 -10.84 -5.48 -8.80
C LYS A 29 -10.02 -6.76 -8.62
N HIS A 30 -8.97 -6.95 -9.42
CA HIS A 30 -8.10 -8.12 -9.34
C HIS A 30 -7.17 -8.08 -8.12
N LEU A 31 -6.69 -6.90 -7.74
CA LEU A 31 -5.82 -6.75 -6.56
C LEU A 31 -6.58 -7.00 -5.25
N ILE A 32 -7.79 -6.46 -5.11
CA ILE A 32 -8.59 -6.61 -3.88
C ILE A 32 -9.19 -8.01 -3.74
N ARG A 33 -9.52 -8.67 -4.85
CA ARG A 33 -10.10 -10.02 -4.88
C ARG A 33 -9.39 -10.86 -5.93
N PRO A 34 -8.18 -11.35 -5.64
CA PRO A 34 -7.41 -12.14 -6.61
C PRO A 34 -8.17 -13.44 -6.91
N LYS A 35 -8.58 -13.58 -8.18
CA LYS A 35 -9.14 -14.82 -8.72
C LYS A 35 -8.15 -15.56 -9.62
N SER A 36 -7.21 -14.83 -10.21
CA SER A 36 -6.23 -15.33 -11.18
C SER A 36 -5.03 -14.40 -11.26
N HIS A 37 -3.93 -14.88 -11.84
CA HIS A 37 -2.81 -14.03 -12.21
C HIS A 37 -3.20 -13.06 -13.33
N LEU A 38 -2.70 -11.84 -13.28
CA LEU A 38 -2.98 -10.78 -14.27
C LEU A 38 -1.68 -10.29 -14.89
N VAL A 39 -1.66 -10.19 -16.22
CA VAL A 39 -0.60 -9.52 -16.97
C VAL A 39 -1.18 -8.28 -17.63
N VAL A 40 -0.71 -7.10 -17.22
CA VAL A 40 -1.14 -5.83 -17.80
C VAL A 40 -0.11 -5.36 -18.81
N ARG A 41 -0.49 -5.31 -20.10
CA ARG A 41 0.35 -4.80 -21.19
C ARG A 41 -0.21 -3.45 -21.65
N GLN A 42 0.36 -2.33 -21.19
CA GLN A 42 -0.05 -1.00 -21.66
C GLN A 42 0.99 0.10 -21.35
N ALA A 43 0.98 1.15 -22.17
CA ALA A 43 1.88 2.32 -22.13
C ALA A 43 1.98 2.99 -20.73
N THR A 44 3.12 3.61 -20.47
CA THR A 44 3.39 4.43 -19.28
C THR A 44 2.36 5.56 -19.12
N GLY A 45 2.21 6.10 -17.90
CA GLY A 45 1.39 7.31 -17.67
C GLY A 45 -0.10 7.09 -17.33
N THR A 46 -0.60 5.86 -17.25
CA THR A 46 -2.04 5.58 -17.00
C THR A 46 -2.43 5.49 -15.51
N GLY A 47 -1.62 6.01 -14.58
CA GLY A 47 -1.93 5.98 -13.14
C GLY A 47 -1.96 4.58 -12.50
N LYS A 48 -1.31 3.58 -13.10
CA LYS A 48 -1.25 2.18 -12.59
C LYS A 48 -0.67 2.10 -11.18
N THR A 49 0.48 2.73 -10.98
CA THR A 49 1.21 2.69 -9.71
C THR A 49 0.34 3.19 -8.57
N PHE A 50 -0.40 4.26 -8.80
CA PHE A 50 -1.26 4.87 -7.79
C PHE A 50 -2.44 3.96 -7.42
N ALA A 51 -3.03 3.27 -8.40
CA ALA A 51 -4.07 2.27 -8.16
C ALA A 51 -3.55 1.03 -7.42
N ILE A 52 -2.32 0.60 -7.72
CA ILE A 52 -1.65 -0.51 -7.00
C ILE A 52 -1.44 -0.11 -5.53
N VAL A 53 -0.84 1.05 -5.28
CA VAL A 53 -0.57 1.55 -3.92
C VAL A 53 -1.85 1.63 -3.10
N ALA A 54 -2.91 2.25 -3.64
CA ALA A 54 -4.19 2.35 -2.96
C ALA A 54 -4.79 0.96 -2.64
N SER A 55 -4.62 -0.02 -3.54
CA SER A 55 -5.11 -1.39 -3.34
C SER A 55 -4.35 -2.10 -2.22
N ILE A 56 -3.02 -1.99 -2.20
CA ILE A 56 -2.17 -2.61 -1.17
C ILE A 56 -2.52 -2.04 0.21
N LEU A 57 -2.60 -0.72 0.32
CA LEU A 57 -2.96 -0.06 1.58
C LEU A 57 -4.37 -0.42 2.03
N SER A 58 -5.33 -0.49 1.11
CA SER A 58 -6.71 -0.90 1.43
C SER A 58 -6.78 -2.32 1.98
N LEU A 59 -5.97 -3.24 1.46
CA LEU A 59 -5.89 -4.62 1.97
C LEU A 59 -5.29 -4.67 3.38
N ALA A 60 -4.20 -3.93 3.61
CA ALA A 60 -3.56 -3.85 4.91
C ALA A 60 -4.51 -3.25 5.97
N LEU A 61 -5.20 -2.15 5.65
CA LEU A 61 -6.18 -1.52 6.55
C LEU A 61 -7.36 -2.44 6.84
N ARG A 62 -7.85 -3.18 5.85
CA ARG A 62 -8.97 -4.10 6.01
C ARG A 62 -8.62 -5.30 6.91
N GLU A 63 -7.40 -5.81 6.77
CA GLU A 63 -6.89 -6.86 7.65
C GLU A 63 -6.77 -6.35 9.09
N HIS A 64 -6.23 -5.14 9.26
CA HIS A 64 -6.12 -4.50 10.56
C HIS A 64 -7.49 -4.28 11.23
N GLN A 65 -8.45 -3.68 10.52
CA GLN A 65 -9.84 -3.50 10.99
C GLN A 65 -10.51 -4.82 11.35
N LYS A 66 -10.23 -5.89 10.61
CA LYS A 66 -10.76 -7.22 10.94
C LYS A 66 -10.23 -7.71 12.29
N LEU A 67 -8.94 -7.51 12.56
CA LEU A 67 -8.32 -7.90 13.83
C LEU A 67 -8.90 -7.10 15.00
N THR A 68 -9.03 -5.79 14.86
CA THR A 68 -9.52 -4.91 15.94
C THR A 68 -11.04 -5.00 16.13
N GLU A 69 -11.83 -4.84 15.06
CA GLU A 69 -13.29 -4.73 15.17
C GLU A 69 -14.00 -6.08 15.26
N GLN A 70 -13.52 -7.12 14.55
CA GLN A 70 -14.21 -8.41 14.49
C GLN A 70 -13.65 -9.44 15.48
N LEU A 71 -12.35 -9.38 15.75
CA LEU A 71 -11.68 -10.32 16.64
C LEU A 71 -11.34 -9.72 18.01
N GLY A 72 -11.54 -8.41 18.19
CA GLY A 72 -11.43 -7.73 19.49
C GLY A 72 -9.99 -7.49 19.95
N TYR A 73 -9.02 -7.51 19.04
CA TYR A 73 -7.61 -7.31 19.38
C TYR A 73 -7.39 -5.84 19.72
N THR A 74 -6.51 -5.56 20.67
CA THR A 74 -6.00 -4.19 20.85
C THR A 74 -5.19 -3.77 19.61
N GLU A 75 -5.00 -2.47 19.42
CA GLU A 75 -4.16 -1.92 18.34
C GLU A 75 -2.77 -2.58 18.29
N SER A 76 -2.14 -2.74 19.45
CA SER A 76 -0.81 -3.36 19.56
C SER A 76 -0.81 -4.82 19.10
N GLU A 77 -1.78 -5.61 19.57
CA GLU A 77 -1.92 -7.02 19.20
C GLU A 77 -2.25 -7.19 17.72
N ALA A 78 -3.10 -6.32 17.17
CA ALA A 78 -3.43 -6.32 15.76
C ALA A 78 -2.18 -6.09 14.91
N PHE A 79 -1.32 -5.13 15.27
CA PHE A 79 -0.07 -4.88 14.54
C PHE A 79 0.98 -5.99 14.66
N GLU A 80 1.00 -6.72 15.77
CA GLU A 80 1.90 -7.87 15.92
C GLU A 80 1.39 -9.11 15.18
N THR A 81 0.08 -9.24 15.05
CA THR A 81 -0.58 -10.36 14.37
C THR A 81 -0.69 -10.16 12.87
N GLN A 82 -0.82 -8.92 12.42
CA GLN A 82 -1.00 -8.57 11.02
C GLN A 82 0.18 -9.06 10.19
N ALA A 83 -0.11 -9.89 9.17
CA ALA A 83 0.92 -10.42 8.30
C ALA A 83 1.20 -9.44 7.15
N LEU A 84 2.49 -9.27 6.80
CA LEU A 84 2.85 -8.64 5.53
C LEU A 84 2.46 -9.58 4.39
N ASN A 85 1.33 -9.27 3.74
CA ASN A 85 0.70 -10.15 2.76
C ASN A 85 1.02 -9.78 1.30
N THR A 86 1.70 -8.65 1.07
CA THR A 86 1.95 -8.12 -0.29
C THR A 86 3.41 -7.70 -0.48
N LEU A 87 4.03 -8.22 -1.53
CA LEU A 87 5.34 -7.77 -2.01
C LEU A 87 5.16 -7.03 -3.33
N TYR A 88 5.59 -5.75 -3.38
CA TYR A 88 5.59 -4.96 -4.60
C TYR A 88 7.02 -4.65 -5.04
N VAL A 89 7.45 -5.30 -6.13
CA VAL A 89 8.81 -5.18 -6.68
C VAL A 89 8.82 -4.12 -7.79
N VAL A 90 9.82 -3.23 -7.74
CA VAL A 90 10.00 -2.16 -8.72
C VAL A 90 11.42 -2.13 -9.26
N PRO A 91 11.65 -1.66 -10.50
CA PRO A 91 12.94 -1.78 -11.17
C PRO A 91 14.07 -0.91 -10.62
N ASN A 92 13.76 0.15 -9.86
CA ASN A 92 14.78 1.07 -9.35
C ASN A 92 14.38 1.70 -8.00
N ARG A 93 15.39 2.29 -7.36
CA ARG A 93 15.31 2.95 -6.05
C ARG A 93 14.39 4.17 -6.08
N GLU A 94 14.48 4.97 -7.12
CA GLU A 94 13.75 6.23 -7.26
C GLU A 94 12.24 5.97 -7.26
N LEU A 95 11.80 4.95 -8.01
CA LEU A 95 10.40 4.55 -8.07
C LEU A 95 9.93 3.97 -6.73
N ALA A 96 10.77 3.19 -6.03
CA ALA A 96 10.45 2.68 -4.70
C ALA A 96 10.24 3.83 -3.69
N LEU A 97 11.11 4.84 -3.72
CA LEU A 97 10.99 6.03 -2.87
C LEU A 97 9.75 6.85 -3.22
N GLN A 98 9.43 7.00 -4.51
CA GLN A 98 8.23 7.69 -4.96
C GLN A 98 6.95 7.00 -4.46
N ILE A 99 6.91 5.67 -4.54
CA ILE A 99 5.79 4.86 -4.04
C ILE A 99 5.65 4.96 -2.52
N GLU A 100 6.77 4.84 -1.78
CA GLU A 100 6.79 4.98 -0.32
C GLU A 100 6.26 6.35 0.09
N ARG A 101 6.71 7.42 -0.57
CA ARG A 101 6.26 8.78 -0.30
C ARG A 101 4.75 8.92 -0.52
N TRP A 102 4.22 8.46 -1.65
CA TRP A 102 2.78 8.49 -1.90
C TRP A 102 1.98 7.70 -0.87
N ALA A 103 2.46 6.52 -0.50
CA ALA A 103 1.78 5.72 0.52
C ALA A 103 1.79 6.42 1.89
N SER A 104 2.89 7.07 2.24
CA SER A 104 3.03 7.84 3.48
C SER A 104 2.11 9.05 3.52
N GLU A 105 2.10 9.84 2.44
CA GLU A 105 1.19 10.98 2.27
C GLU A 105 -0.28 10.55 2.40
N LEU A 106 -0.67 9.47 1.71
CA LEU A 106 -2.03 8.94 1.76
C LEU A 106 -2.43 8.43 3.15
N LEU A 107 -1.56 7.66 3.81
CA LEU A 107 -1.84 7.13 5.14
C LEU A 107 -1.90 8.24 6.19
N ALA A 108 -0.94 9.16 6.21
CA ALA A 108 -0.92 10.26 7.17
C ALA A 108 -2.15 11.18 7.02
N HIS A 109 -2.64 11.36 5.79
CA HIS A 109 -3.83 12.16 5.54
C HIS A 109 -5.12 11.43 5.90
N ALA A 110 -5.25 10.15 5.53
CA ALA A 110 -6.45 9.37 5.79
C ALA A 110 -6.56 8.86 7.25
N TYR A 111 -5.42 8.63 7.89
CA TYR A 111 -5.27 8.06 9.24
C TYR A 111 -4.09 8.71 9.97
N PRO A 112 -4.24 9.95 10.48
CA PRO A 112 -3.14 10.71 11.09
C PRO A 112 -2.47 10.01 12.29
N ASP A 113 -3.24 9.22 13.03
CA ASP A 113 -2.77 8.52 14.23
C ASP A 113 -2.20 7.12 13.93
N ALA A 114 -2.27 6.66 12.67
CA ALA A 114 -1.82 5.33 12.30
C ALA A 114 -0.29 5.29 12.12
N PRO A 115 0.43 4.36 12.78
CA PRO A 115 1.88 4.25 12.62
C PRO A 115 2.22 3.72 11.21
N PHE A 116 2.66 4.61 10.32
CA PHE A 116 3.00 4.29 8.92
C PHE A 116 3.85 3.03 8.75
N ALA A 117 4.88 2.88 9.59
CA ALA A 117 5.83 1.76 9.55
C ALA A 117 5.19 0.38 9.78
N LYS A 118 3.94 0.33 10.29
CA LYS A 118 3.19 -0.91 10.47
C LYS A 118 2.40 -1.33 9.23
N TYR A 119 2.15 -0.41 8.30
CA TYR A 119 1.36 -0.66 7.08
C TYR A 119 2.23 -0.83 5.84
N LEU A 120 3.44 -0.24 5.83
CA LEU A 120 4.36 -0.34 4.70
C LEU A 120 5.80 -0.47 5.18
N GLN A 121 6.52 -1.42 4.59
CA GLN A 121 7.95 -1.57 4.74
C GLN A 121 8.62 -1.53 3.37
N ARG A 122 9.65 -0.70 3.23
CA ARG A 122 10.44 -0.61 2.00
C ARG A 122 11.81 -1.26 2.17
N PHE A 123 12.16 -2.10 1.21
CA PHE A 123 13.51 -2.60 1.01
C PHE A 123 14.07 -2.03 -0.28
N VAL A 124 15.20 -1.32 -0.20
CA VAL A 124 15.93 -0.85 -1.37
C VAL A 124 17.37 -1.27 -1.18
N SER A 125 17.89 -2.05 -2.11
CA SER A 125 19.30 -2.41 -2.17
C SER A 125 20.14 -1.17 -2.49
N GLY A 126 21.16 -0.94 -1.69
CA GLY A 126 22.18 0.11 -1.82
C GLY A 126 23.08 0.09 -0.59
N GLU A 127 24.37 0.44 -0.75
CA GLU A 127 25.44 0.23 0.24
C GLU A 127 25.06 0.65 1.68
N GLY A 128 24.32 1.75 1.86
CA GLY A 128 23.92 2.23 3.18
C GLY A 128 22.82 1.42 3.90
N TYR A 129 22.01 0.66 3.17
CA TYR A 129 20.91 -0.13 3.77
C TYR A 129 21.38 -1.52 4.22
N GLU A 130 22.32 -2.13 3.50
CA GLU A 130 22.97 -3.39 3.92
C GLU A 130 23.65 -3.22 5.29
N ALA A 131 24.34 -2.09 5.50
CA ALA A 131 24.98 -1.77 6.77
C ALA A 131 23.97 -1.61 7.93
N LYS A 132 22.78 -1.04 7.68
CA LYS A 132 21.70 -0.95 8.68
C LYS A 132 21.02 -2.29 8.92
N GLN A 133 20.79 -3.08 7.87
CA GLN A 133 20.11 -4.36 7.95
C GLN A 133 20.97 -5.42 8.65
N GLN A 134 22.28 -5.46 8.40
CA GLN A 134 23.24 -6.28 9.15
C GLN A 134 23.32 -5.92 10.64
N ARG A 135 22.98 -4.67 11.00
CA ARG A 135 23.02 -4.20 12.39
C ARG A 135 21.76 -4.55 13.18
N VAL A 136 20.65 -4.80 12.50
CA VAL A 136 19.35 -5.21 13.11
C VAL A 136 19.21 -6.73 13.12
N LEU A 137 19.88 -7.44 12.21
CA LEU A 137 19.88 -8.91 12.12
C LEU A 137 21.01 -9.59 12.94
N ARG A 138 21.73 -8.84 13.77
CA ARG A 138 22.69 -9.36 14.78
C ARG A 138 22.11 -9.16 16.17
#